data_AF-E4XHV5-F1
#
_entry.id   AF-E4XHV5-F1
#
_cell.length_a   1.000
_cell.length_b   1.000
_cell.length_c   1.000
_cell.angle_alpha   90.00
_cell.angle_beta   90.00
_cell.angle_gamma   90.00
#
_symmetry.space_group_name_H-M   'P 1'
#
loop_
_entity.id
_entity.type
_entity.pdbx_description
1 polymer ?
#
loop_
_entity_poly.entity_id
_entity_poly.type
_entity_poly.pdbx_seq_one_letter_code
_entity_poly.pdbx_strand_id
1 'polypeptide(L)'
;MWVQDLKLDLLICAPYKSASSAIRFWWWRHYHSEQDPHDFWNKNEDHDWGQTRNALLKRFKNGKISQKLLTSASTTRVVVARHPIIRFWSAWNQKFLKGQQIGWLICKQSRLAPICERNLNNSTETHLCSFAEWSDAFVGDAERWKMKNRVPDPHFARQLDLCPLCQLRQAFVLKVEDMNEEIEAILNDQQLLKEH
;
A
#
# COMPACT_ATOMS: atom_id res chain seq x y z
N MET A 1 4.67 -3.03 -1.64
CA MET A 1 4.46 -4.34 -1.00
C MET A 1 4.06 -5.30 -2.09
N TRP A 2 4.35 -6.60 -1.93
CA TRP A 2 4.05 -7.61 -2.95
C TRP A 2 3.35 -8.81 -2.30
N VAL A 3 2.37 -9.36 -3.01
CA VAL A 3 1.85 -10.70 -2.78
C VAL A 3 2.24 -11.53 -4.00
N GLN A 4 2.85 -12.68 -3.76
CA GLN A 4 3.25 -13.60 -4.82
C GLN A 4 2.56 -14.94 -4.56
N ASP A 5 1.95 -15.52 -5.60
CA ASP A 5 1.27 -16.80 -5.52
C ASP A 5 1.72 -17.69 -6.68
N LEU A 6 2.58 -18.66 -6.36
CA LEU A 6 3.17 -19.55 -7.36
C LEU A 6 2.17 -20.56 -7.93
N LYS A 7 1.09 -20.85 -7.19
CA LYS A 7 0.06 -21.80 -7.63
C LYS A 7 -0.91 -21.13 -8.59
N LEU A 8 -1.26 -19.88 -8.29
CA LEU A 8 -2.09 -19.06 -9.17
C LEU A 8 -1.31 -18.41 -10.31
N ASP A 9 0.03 -18.50 -10.31
CA ASP A 9 0.91 -17.76 -11.23
C ASP A 9 0.59 -16.25 -11.20
N LEU A 10 0.47 -15.71 -9.99
CA LEU A 10 -0.02 -14.36 -9.72
C LEU A 10 1.01 -13.54 -8.95
N LEU A 11 1.19 -12.29 -9.36
CA LEU A 11 2.01 -11.29 -8.68
C LEU A 11 1.22 -10.00 -8.50
N ILE A 12 0.87 -9.66 -7.27
CA ILE A 12 0.16 -8.43 -6.92
C ILE A 12 1.15 -7.45 -6.30
N CYS A 13 1.24 -6.27 -6.89
CA CYS A 13 1.97 -5.13 -6.38
C CYS A 13 1.00 -4.17 -5.69
N ALA A 14 1.21 -3.89 -4.42
CA ALA A 14 0.52 -2.81 -3.69
C ALA A 14 1.53 -1.72 -3.32
N PRO A 15 1.69 -0.68 -4.15
CA PRO A 15 2.61 0.42 -3.89
C PRO A 15 2.15 1.30 -2.72
N TYR A 16 2.79 2.47 -2.59
CA TYR A 16 2.56 3.36 -1.46
C TYR A 16 1.09 3.78 -1.33
N LYS A 17 0.50 3.55 -0.13
CA LYS A 17 -0.89 3.88 0.22
C LYS A 17 -1.95 3.26 -0.68
N SER A 18 -1.63 2.14 -1.33
CA SER A 18 -2.52 1.38 -2.23
C SER A 18 -3.15 0.17 -1.53
N ALA A 19 -3.70 0.38 -0.33
CA ALA A 19 -4.43 -0.63 0.45
C ALA A 19 -3.66 -1.95 0.71
N SER A 20 -2.36 -1.85 1.02
CA SER A 20 -1.52 -3.03 1.27
C SER A 20 -2.09 -3.98 2.33
N SER A 21 -2.66 -3.46 3.41
CA SER A 21 -3.26 -4.32 4.45
C SER A 21 -4.52 -5.03 3.96
N ALA A 22 -5.32 -4.38 3.11
CA ALA A 22 -6.53 -4.96 2.54
C ALA A 22 -6.19 -6.11 1.57
N ILE A 23 -5.17 -5.92 0.73
CA ILE A 23 -4.67 -6.97 -0.18
C ILE A 23 -4.12 -8.17 0.59
N ARG A 24 -3.41 -7.93 1.70
CA ARG A 24 -2.95 -9.02 2.59
C ARG A 24 -4.11 -9.79 3.19
N PHE A 25 -5.08 -9.07 3.73
CA PHE A 25 -6.26 -9.67 4.35
C PHE A 25 -7.06 -10.47 3.33
N TRP A 26 -7.28 -9.91 2.14
CA TRP A 26 -7.93 -10.61 1.03
C TRP A 26 -7.22 -11.92 0.67
N TRP A 27 -5.90 -11.87 0.45
CA TRP A 27 -5.13 -13.07 0.10
C TRP A 27 -5.20 -14.14 1.20
N TRP A 28 -5.13 -13.71 2.46
CA TRP A 28 -5.29 -14.61 3.60
C TRP A 28 -6.69 -15.23 3.64
N ARG A 29 -7.76 -14.43 3.47
CA ARG A 29 -9.15 -14.89 3.44
C ARG A 29 -9.43 -15.89 2.33
N HIS A 30 -8.79 -15.73 1.17
CA HIS A 30 -8.93 -16.68 0.06
C HIS A 30 -8.51 -18.11 0.47
N TYR A 31 -7.48 -18.24 1.31
CA TYR A 31 -6.98 -19.54 1.78
C TYR A 31 -7.52 -20.00 3.14
N HIS A 32 -8.17 -19.10 3.89
CA HIS A 32 -8.68 -19.34 5.24
C HIS A 32 -10.13 -18.88 5.34
N SER A 33 -10.96 -19.21 4.34
CA SER A 33 -12.34 -18.74 4.22
C SER A 33 -13.21 -19.13 5.43
N GLU A 34 -12.90 -20.28 6.04
CA GLU A 34 -13.61 -20.84 7.21
C GLU A 34 -13.09 -20.31 8.56
N GLN A 35 -11.96 -19.61 8.60
CA GLN A 35 -11.42 -19.06 9.85
C GLN A 35 -12.06 -17.72 10.22
N ASP A 36 -12.09 -17.40 11.51
CA ASP A 36 -12.55 -16.09 11.98
C ASP A 36 -11.62 -14.98 11.42
N PRO A 37 -12.15 -13.93 10.75
CA PRO A 37 -11.39 -12.78 10.29
C PRO A 37 -10.49 -12.11 11.35
N HIS A 38 -10.85 -12.18 12.64
CA HIS A 38 -10.06 -11.64 13.74
C HIS A 38 -8.72 -12.37 13.92
N ASP A 39 -8.62 -13.64 13.52
CA ASP A 39 -7.38 -14.42 13.58
C ASP A 39 -6.26 -13.80 12.74
N PHE A 40 -6.59 -13.16 11.62
CA PHE A 40 -5.61 -12.46 10.80
C PHE A 40 -4.87 -11.37 11.58
N TRP A 41 -5.58 -10.66 12.46
CA TRP A 41 -5.01 -9.56 13.24
C TRP A 41 -4.31 -10.05 14.50
N ASN A 42 -4.81 -11.12 15.12
CA ASN A 42 -4.27 -11.69 16.35
C ASN A 42 -2.96 -12.48 16.15
N LYS A 43 -2.72 -13.02 14.94
CA LYS A 43 -1.52 -13.80 14.59
C LYS A 43 -0.38 -12.96 13.98
N ASN A 44 -0.47 -11.63 14.00
CA ASN A 44 0.47 -10.69 13.36
C ASN A 44 1.72 -10.34 14.19
N GLU A 45 2.18 -11.21 15.10
CA GLU A 45 3.61 -11.20 15.45
C GLU A 45 4.33 -11.78 14.23
N ASP A 46 4.98 -10.93 13.43
CA ASP A 46 5.95 -11.16 12.33
C ASP A 46 6.35 -12.63 12.05
N HIS A 47 5.36 -13.51 11.82
CA HIS A 47 5.63 -14.92 11.67
C HIS A 47 6.32 -15.08 10.33
N ASP A 48 7.51 -15.65 10.40
CA ASP A 48 8.26 -16.14 9.27
C ASP A 48 7.37 -17.17 8.57
N TRP A 49 6.63 -16.74 7.53
CA TRP A 49 5.69 -17.55 6.75
C TRP A 49 6.45 -18.54 5.84
N GLY A 50 7.41 -19.27 6.42
CA GLY A 50 8.27 -20.29 5.81
C GLY A 50 7.52 -21.55 5.36
N GLN A 51 6.35 -21.40 4.76
CA GLN A 51 5.75 -22.42 3.93
C GLN A 51 5.91 -22.04 2.46
N THR A 52 6.09 -23.05 1.63
CA THR A 52 6.40 -23.05 0.19
C THR A 52 5.46 -22.22 -0.71
N ARG A 53 4.48 -21.52 -0.15
CA ARG A 53 3.55 -20.57 -0.77
C ARG A 53 3.77 -19.16 -0.18
N ASN A 54 4.98 -18.65 -0.32
CA ASN A 54 5.41 -17.41 0.29
C ASN A 54 4.67 -16.19 -0.26
N ALA A 55 3.70 -15.58 0.43
CA ALA A 55 3.45 -14.15 0.28
C ALA A 55 4.65 -13.40 0.91
N LEU A 56 5.69 -13.11 0.15
CA LEU A 56 6.89 -12.44 0.67
C LEU A 56 6.59 -10.98 1.04
N LEU A 57 6.25 -10.78 2.31
CA LEU A 57 6.03 -9.49 2.93
C LEU A 57 7.34 -8.91 3.47
N LYS A 58 8.29 -8.52 2.60
CA LYS A 58 9.45 -7.73 3.05
C LYS A 58 9.67 -6.51 2.17
N ARG A 59 9.70 -5.33 2.81
CA ARG A 59 10.39 -4.14 2.28
C ARG A 59 11.85 -4.57 2.10
N PHE A 60 12.29 -4.61 0.84
CA PHE A 60 13.65 -4.90 0.37
C PHE A 60 14.70 -5.01 1.48
N LYS A 61 14.96 -6.25 1.90
CA LYS A 61 16.23 -6.80 2.37
C LYS A 61 16.03 -8.30 2.62
N ASN A 62 16.12 -9.06 1.52
CA ASN A 62 16.30 -10.52 1.43
C ASN A 62 15.09 -11.42 1.06
N GLY A 63 13.93 -10.87 0.74
CA GLY A 63 12.82 -11.61 0.11
C GLY A 63 12.90 -11.59 -1.42
N LYS A 64 13.45 -12.63 -2.05
CA LYS A 64 13.53 -12.72 -3.52
C LYS A 64 12.17 -13.08 -4.11
N ILE A 65 11.66 -12.24 -5.01
CA ILE A 65 10.49 -12.61 -5.84
C ILE A 65 10.90 -13.76 -6.74
N SER A 66 10.04 -14.76 -6.87
CA SER A 66 10.32 -15.91 -7.72
C SER A 66 10.63 -15.46 -9.15
N GLN A 67 11.79 -15.91 -9.68
CA GLN A 67 12.20 -15.61 -11.05
C GLN A 67 11.12 -16.04 -12.06
N LYS A 68 10.43 -17.17 -11.79
CA LYS A 68 9.31 -17.63 -12.61
C LYS A 68 8.23 -16.55 -12.76
N LEU A 69 7.81 -15.92 -11.67
CA LEU A 69 6.80 -14.86 -11.68
C LEU A 69 7.30 -13.58 -12.37
N LEU A 70 8.61 -13.34 -12.38
CA LEU A 70 9.20 -12.19 -13.07
C LEU A 70 9.28 -12.41 -14.58
N THR A 71 9.58 -13.63 -15.04
CA THR A 71 9.91 -13.89 -16.44
C THR A 71 8.82 -14.59 -17.23
N SER A 72 7.88 -15.29 -16.59
CA SER A 72 6.86 -16.05 -17.32
C SER A 72 5.85 -15.14 -18.00
N ALA A 73 5.50 -15.44 -19.25
CA ALA A 73 4.46 -14.73 -20.00
C ALA A 73 3.07 -15.04 -19.44
N SER A 74 2.88 -16.22 -18.86
CA SER A 74 1.61 -16.66 -18.25
C SER A 74 1.31 -15.99 -16.91
N THR A 75 2.32 -15.40 -16.25
CA THR A 75 2.11 -14.80 -14.94
C THR A 75 1.20 -13.59 -15.02
N THR A 76 0.10 -13.65 -14.30
CA THR A 76 -0.79 -12.51 -14.10
C THR A 76 -0.14 -11.52 -13.16
N ARG A 77 0.06 -10.30 -13.63
CA ARG A 77 0.67 -9.21 -12.86
C ARG A 77 -0.37 -8.14 -12.62
N VAL A 78 -0.54 -7.76 -11.36
CA VAL A 78 -1.53 -6.78 -10.94
C VAL A 78 -0.83 -5.65 -10.21
N VAL A 79 -1.13 -4.41 -10.57
CA VAL A 79 -0.79 -3.24 -9.76
C VAL A 79 -2.04 -2.70 -9.11
N VAL A 80 -2.01 -2.55 -7.79
CA VAL A 80 -3.10 -1.96 -7.04
C VAL A 80 -2.96 -0.45 -7.08
N ALA A 81 -3.94 0.22 -7.67
CA ALA A 81 -4.03 1.65 -7.79
C ALA A 81 -5.12 2.19 -6.86
N ARG A 82 -4.85 3.38 -6.32
CA ARG A 82 -5.80 4.13 -5.50
C ARG A 82 -5.78 5.58 -5.93
N HIS A 83 -6.93 6.23 -5.88
CA HIS A 83 -7.03 7.63 -6.26
C HIS A 83 -5.99 8.51 -5.52
N PRO A 84 -5.22 9.39 -6.21
CA PRO A 84 -4.16 10.20 -5.61
C PRO A 84 -4.58 11.00 -4.37
N ILE A 85 -5.74 11.67 -4.42
CA ILE A 85 -6.26 12.46 -3.30
C ILE A 85 -6.54 11.56 -2.09
N ILE A 86 -7.07 10.36 -2.30
CA ILE A 86 -7.38 9.43 -1.21
C ILE A 86 -6.10 8.86 -0.60
N ARG A 87 -5.05 8.62 -1.41
CA ARG A 87 -3.71 8.24 -0.92
C ARG A 87 -3.13 9.33 -0.02
N PHE A 88 -3.25 10.58 -0.47
CA PHE A 88 -2.82 11.75 0.27
C PHE A 88 -3.59 11.83 1.58
N TRP A 89 -4.92 11.92 1.56
CA TRP A 89 -5.76 11.92 2.76
C TRP A 89 -5.46 10.77 3.73
N SER A 90 -5.30 9.55 3.22
CA SER A 90 -4.95 8.38 4.03
C SER A 90 -3.56 8.49 4.69
N ALA A 91 -2.63 9.24 4.10
CA ALA A 91 -1.35 9.54 4.73
C ALA A 91 -1.50 10.48 5.92
N TRP A 92 -2.33 11.52 5.80
CA TRP A 92 -2.65 12.41 6.91
C TRP A 92 -3.38 11.69 8.03
N ASN A 93 -4.51 11.06 7.70
CA ASN A 93 -5.36 10.39 8.68
C ASN A 93 -4.60 9.29 9.45
N GLN A 94 -3.60 8.64 8.85
CA GLN A 94 -2.80 7.67 9.59
C GLN A 94 -1.68 8.31 10.42
N LYS A 95 -0.96 9.28 9.86
CA LYS A 95 0.28 9.78 10.47
C LYS A 95 0.04 10.88 11.49
N PHE A 96 -1.01 11.68 11.33
CA PHE A 96 -1.28 12.86 12.14
C PHE A 96 -2.34 12.63 13.22
N LEU A 97 -2.84 11.40 13.39
CA LEU A 97 -3.59 11.04 14.60
C LEU A 97 -2.74 11.32 15.83
N LYS A 98 -3.37 11.79 16.91
CA LYS A 98 -2.69 11.95 18.18
C LYS A 98 -2.15 10.61 18.70
N GLY A 99 -0.98 10.67 19.32
CA GLY A 99 -0.24 9.48 19.74
C GLY A 99 0.67 8.87 18.64
N GLN A 100 0.54 9.29 17.38
CA GLN A 100 1.44 8.84 16.32
C GLN A 100 2.74 9.67 16.32
N GLN A 101 3.84 9.06 16.77
CA GLN A 101 5.15 9.73 16.84
C GLN A 101 5.63 10.26 15.48
N ILE A 102 5.31 9.55 14.39
CA ILE A 102 5.73 9.95 13.04
C ILE A 102 5.13 11.29 12.60
N GLY A 103 3.87 11.57 12.92
CA GLY A 103 3.23 12.85 12.59
C GLY A 103 3.90 14.00 13.32
N TRP A 104 4.21 13.80 14.60
CA TRP A 104 4.91 14.79 15.40
C TRP A 104 6.31 15.14 14.85
N LEU A 105 7.07 14.12 14.43
CA LEU A 105 8.39 14.34 13.80
C LEU A 105 8.28 15.14 12.50
N ILE A 106 7.25 14.88 11.69
CA ILE A 106 6.97 15.65 10.46
C ILE A 106 6.58 17.10 10.81
N CYS A 107 5.73 17.30 11.81
CA CYS A 107 5.32 18.65 12.25
C CYS A 107 6.54 19.49 12.65
N LYS A 108 7.44 18.93 13.47
CA LYS A 108 8.65 19.63 13.95
C LYS A 108 9.57 20.12 12.84
N GLN A 109 9.56 19.47 11.69
CA GLN A 109 10.43 19.78 10.55
C GLN A 109 9.73 20.63 9.47
N SER A 110 8.47 21.01 9.70
CA SER A 110 7.65 21.73 8.73
C SER A 110 7.05 23.00 9.33
N ARG A 111 6.32 23.75 8.50
CA ARG A 111 5.55 24.93 8.94
C ARG A 111 4.42 24.59 9.91
N LEU A 112 4.15 23.29 10.15
CA LEU A 112 3.09 22.81 11.01
C LEU A 112 3.46 22.79 12.50
N ALA A 113 4.74 22.94 12.87
CA ALA A 113 5.19 22.86 14.26
C ALA A 113 4.28 23.62 15.27
N PRO A 114 4.00 24.93 15.09
CA PRO A 114 3.18 25.67 16.06
C PRO A 114 1.70 25.23 16.10
N ILE A 115 1.18 24.69 14.99
CA ILE A 115 -0.18 24.15 14.92
C ILE A 115 -0.24 22.83 15.69
N CYS A 116 0.71 21.93 15.41
CA CYS A 116 0.78 20.63 16.06
C CYS A 116 1.04 20.73 17.56
N GLU A 117 1.87 21.68 18.01
CA GLU A 117 2.10 21.96 19.43
C GLU A 117 0.83 22.36 20.16
N ARG A 118 0.05 23.28 19.57
CA ARG A 118 -1.23 23.73 20.12
C ARG A 118 -2.23 22.58 20.20
N ASN A 119 -2.34 21.80 19.14
CA ASN A 119 -3.33 20.74 19.05
C ASN A 119 -2.95 19.52 19.89
N LEU A 120 -1.67 19.28 20.18
CA LEU A 120 -1.21 18.12 20.95
C LEU A 120 -1.98 17.97 22.27
N ASN A 121 -2.17 19.08 22.99
CA ASN A 121 -2.83 19.11 24.29
C ASN A 121 -4.35 19.44 24.22
N ASN A 122 -4.88 19.73 23.04
CA ASN A 122 -6.29 20.11 22.89
C ASN A 122 -7.20 18.87 22.86
N SER A 123 -7.94 18.57 23.92
CA SER A 123 -8.80 17.38 23.98
C SER A 123 -9.91 17.28 22.92
N THR A 124 -10.27 18.38 22.25
CA THR A 124 -11.31 18.35 21.20
C THR A 124 -10.80 17.81 19.86
N GLU A 125 -9.49 17.89 19.63
CA GLU A 125 -8.87 17.48 18.38
C GLU A 125 -8.45 16.01 18.44
N THR A 126 -8.72 15.27 17.36
CA THR A 126 -8.24 13.87 17.20
C THR A 126 -6.89 13.81 16.48
N HIS A 127 -6.53 14.88 15.76
CA HIS A 127 -5.33 14.98 14.95
C HIS A 127 -4.42 16.13 15.42
N LEU A 128 -3.15 16.09 15.01
CA LEU A 128 -2.16 17.14 15.29
C LEU A 128 -2.39 18.39 14.42
N CYS A 129 -2.96 18.23 13.23
CA CYS A 129 -3.41 19.34 12.39
C CYS A 129 -4.58 18.86 11.53
N SER A 130 -5.38 19.80 11.06
CA SER A 130 -6.44 19.53 10.09
C SER A 130 -5.85 19.10 8.74
N PHE A 131 -6.68 18.45 7.91
CA PHE A 131 -6.28 18.07 6.56
C PHE A 131 -5.94 19.30 5.69
N ALA A 132 -6.64 20.42 5.89
CA ALA A 132 -6.37 21.67 5.18
C ALA A 132 -4.98 22.23 5.52
N GLU A 133 -4.67 22.37 6.81
CA GLU A 133 -3.34 22.85 7.27
C GLU A 133 -2.22 21.95 6.75
N TRP A 134 -2.42 20.62 6.80
CA TRP A 134 -1.46 19.68 6.25
C TRP A 134 -1.27 19.85 4.74
N SER A 135 -2.35 20.03 3.99
CA SER A 135 -2.32 20.23 2.54
C SER A 135 -1.57 21.51 2.17
N ASP A 136 -1.83 22.61 2.87
CA ASP A 136 -1.18 23.90 2.65
C ASP A 136 0.32 23.83 2.96
N ALA A 137 0.68 23.22 4.09
CA ALA A 137 2.08 22.98 4.44
C ALA A 137 2.76 22.09 3.40
N PHE A 138 2.08 21.03 2.94
CA PHE A 138 2.61 20.14 1.92
C PHE A 138 2.85 20.85 0.59
N VAL A 139 1.94 21.70 0.11
CA VAL A 139 2.15 22.51 -1.11
C VAL A 139 3.31 23.47 -0.93
N GLY A 140 3.33 24.23 0.18
CA GLY A 140 4.40 25.20 0.45
C GLY A 140 5.77 24.57 0.68
N ASP A 141 5.83 23.33 1.18
CA ASP A 141 7.08 22.58 1.34
C ASP A 141 7.44 21.80 0.07
N ALA A 142 6.46 21.38 -0.75
CA ALA A 142 6.71 20.73 -2.03
C ALA A 142 7.37 21.65 -3.04
N GLU A 143 7.09 22.96 -3.03
CA GLU A 143 7.84 23.93 -3.83
C GLU A 143 9.33 23.94 -3.45
N ARG A 144 9.63 23.90 -2.14
CA ARG A 144 11.01 23.80 -1.65
C ARG A 144 11.66 22.45 -1.94
N TRP A 145 10.90 21.36 -1.88
CA TRP A 145 11.40 19.99 -2.12
C TRP A 145 11.61 19.68 -3.60
N LYS A 146 10.70 20.12 -4.49
CA LYS A 146 10.81 19.96 -5.96
C LYS A 146 12.08 20.59 -6.50
N MET A 147 12.49 21.74 -5.96
CA MET A 147 13.75 22.40 -6.34
C MET A 147 14.98 21.55 -6.01
N LYS A 148 14.93 20.70 -4.97
CA LYS A 148 16.10 20.01 -4.45
C LYS A 148 16.31 18.59 -5.00
N ASN A 149 15.23 17.83 -5.21
CA ASN A 149 15.35 16.38 -5.39
C ASN A 149 14.78 15.78 -6.68
N ARG A 150 14.00 16.51 -7.50
CA ARG A 150 13.36 16.02 -8.76
C ARG A 150 12.58 14.68 -8.69
N VAL A 151 12.42 14.07 -7.51
CA VAL A 151 11.64 12.84 -7.32
C VAL A 151 10.15 13.21 -7.18
N PRO A 152 9.24 12.61 -7.96
CA PRO A 152 7.81 12.83 -7.79
C PRO A 152 7.35 12.35 -6.42
N ASP A 153 6.49 13.13 -5.76
CA ASP A 153 5.91 12.73 -4.49
C ASP A 153 5.08 11.43 -4.67
N PRO A 154 5.27 10.41 -3.80
CA PRO A 154 4.64 9.11 -3.98
C PRO A 154 3.10 9.10 -3.80
N HIS A 155 2.50 10.13 -3.19
CA HIS A 155 1.04 10.28 -3.12
C HIS A 155 0.42 10.66 -4.47
N PHE A 156 1.21 11.29 -5.36
CA PHE A 156 0.76 11.76 -6.68
C PHE A 156 1.45 11.04 -7.84
N ALA A 157 2.54 10.31 -7.59
CA ALA A 157 3.19 9.48 -8.59
C ALA A 157 2.23 8.41 -9.15
N ARG A 158 2.45 8.04 -10.43
CA ARG A 158 1.72 6.93 -11.03
C ARG A 158 2.05 5.64 -10.28
N GLN A 159 1.05 4.81 -10.02
CA GLN A 159 1.20 3.58 -9.24
C GLN A 159 2.13 2.57 -9.93
N LEU A 160 2.13 2.55 -11.26
CA LEU A 160 3.08 1.78 -12.06
C LEU A 160 4.53 2.25 -11.83
N ASP A 161 4.78 3.56 -11.72
CA ASP A 161 6.13 4.10 -11.48
C ASP A 161 6.69 3.67 -10.12
N LEU A 162 5.79 3.49 -9.13
CA LEU A 162 6.14 3.00 -7.79
C LEU A 162 6.26 1.48 -7.71
N CYS A 163 6.07 0.80 -8.83
CA CYS A 163 6.05 -0.64 -8.97
C CYS A 163 6.99 -1.11 -10.11
N PRO A 164 8.32 -1.14 -9.89
CA PRO A 164 9.29 -1.39 -10.96
C PRO A 164 9.04 -2.68 -11.77
N LEU A 165 8.47 -3.71 -11.14
CA LEU A 165 8.23 -5.01 -11.76
C LEU A 165 7.02 -5.02 -12.68
N CYS A 166 6.01 -4.18 -12.39
CA CYS A 166 4.83 -4.03 -13.24
C CYS A 166 5.07 -3.05 -14.41
N GLN A 167 6.19 -2.34 -14.43
CA GLN A 167 6.60 -1.55 -15.61
C GLN A 167 7.16 -2.43 -16.73
N LEU A 168 7.68 -3.62 -16.39
CA LEU A 168 8.39 -4.48 -17.32
C LEU A 168 7.47 -5.23 -18.29
N ARG A 169 6.16 -5.37 -17.97
CA ARG A 169 5.15 -6.06 -18.78
C ARG A 169 3.75 -5.49 -18.53
N GLN A 170 2.81 -5.76 -19.44
CA GLN A 170 1.40 -5.41 -19.27
C GLN A 170 0.90 -5.98 -17.94
N ALA A 171 0.40 -5.10 -17.07
CA ALA A 171 -0.17 -5.44 -15.78
C ALA A 171 -1.64 -5.00 -15.76
N PHE A 172 -2.48 -5.82 -15.14
CA PHE A 172 -3.83 -5.40 -14.79
C PHE A 172 -3.72 -4.31 -13.72
N VAL A 173 -4.53 -3.28 -13.85
CA VAL A 173 -4.65 -2.24 -12.83
C VAL A 173 -5.87 -2.57 -12.01
N LEU A 174 -5.65 -2.87 -10.75
CA LEU A 174 -6.72 -3.09 -9.80
C LEU A 174 -6.99 -1.82 -9.01
N LYS A 175 -8.23 -1.33 -9.01
CA LYS A 175 -8.61 -0.17 -8.20
C LYS A 175 -8.97 -0.63 -6.78
N VAL A 176 -8.46 0.09 -5.78
CA VAL A 176 -8.79 -0.19 -4.37
C VAL A 176 -10.28 -0.06 -4.12
N GLU A 177 -10.93 0.87 -4.81
CA GLU A 177 -12.34 1.18 -4.68
C GLU A 177 -13.24 0.00 -5.08
N ASP A 178 -12.80 -0.82 -6.05
CA ASP A 178 -13.54 -1.95 -6.62
C ASP A 178 -12.84 -3.29 -6.35
N MET A 179 -11.97 -3.33 -5.34
CA MET A 179 -10.97 -4.39 -5.15
C MET A 179 -11.57 -5.79 -5.03
N ASN A 180 -12.71 -5.95 -4.35
CA ASN A 180 -13.28 -7.29 -4.14
C ASN A 180 -13.77 -7.88 -5.46
N GLU A 181 -14.53 -7.11 -6.24
CA GLU A 181 -15.09 -7.54 -7.52
C GLU A 181 -13.99 -7.77 -8.57
N GLU A 182 -13.01 -6.86 -8.66
CA GLU A 182 -11.93 -6.99 -9.64
C GLU A 182 -10.99 -8.17 -9.34
N ILE A 183 -10.73 -8.50 -8.06
CA ILE A 183 -9.90 -9.67 -7.77
C ILE A 183 -10.64 -10.98 -8.07
N GLU A 184 -11.93 -11.07 -7.75
CA GLU A 184 -12.73 -12.26 -8.07
C GLU A 184 -12.77 -12.52 -9.58
N ALA A 185 -12.95 -11.46 -10.38
CA ALA A 185 -12.87 -11.56 -11.83
C ALA A 185 -11.50 -12.08 -12.31
N ILE A 186 -10.40 -11.54 -11.78
CA ILE A 186 -9.03 -11.99 -12.11
C ILE A 186 -8.85 -13.48 -11.76
N LEU A 187 -9.36 -13.93 -10.61
CA LEU A 187 -9.24 -15.33 -10.20
C LEU A 187 -10.06 -16.28 -11.09
N ASN A 188 -11.28 -15.88 -11.45
CA ASN A 188 -12.16 -16.67 -12.31
C ASN A 188 -11.58 -16.81 -13.72
N ASP A 189 -11.05 -15.73 -14.29
CA ASP A 189 -10.35 -15.78 -15.58
C ASP A 189 -9.13 -16.70 -15.55
N GLN A 190 -8.39 -16.75 -14.42
CA GLN A 190 -7.25 -17.65 -14.25
C GLN A 190 -7.64 -19.11 -14.05
N GLN A 191 -8.83 -19.40 -13.51
CA GLN A 191 -9.35 -20.77 -13.44
C GLN A 191 -9.81 -21.25 -14.82
N LEU A 192 -10.52 -20.42 -15.58
CA LEU A 192 -10.96 -20.71 -16.95
C LEU A 192 -9.78 -20.99 -17.90
N LEU A 193 -8.67 -20.27 -17.74
CA LEU A 193 -7.45 -20.50 -18.52
C LEU A 193 -6.68 -21.79 -18.14
N LYS A 194 -7.03 -22.45 -17.04
CA LYS A 194 -6.41 -23.73 -16.61
C LYS A 194 -7.26 -24.96 -16.94
N GLU A 195 -8.52 -24.76 -17.34
CA GLU A 195 -9.44 -25.82 -17.77
C GLU A 195 -9.41 -26.08 -19.29
N HIS A 196 -8.59 -25.32 -20.02
CA HIS A 196 -8.33 -25.44 -21.46
C HIS A 196 -6.84 -25.62 -21.74
#